data_AF-A0A925VCV6-F1
#
_entry.id   AF-A0A925VCV6-F1
#
_cell.length_a   1.000
_cell.length_b   1.000
_cell.length_c   1.000
_cell.angle_alpha   90.00
_cell.angle_beta   90.00
_cell.angle_gamma   90.00
#
_symmetry.space_group_name_H-M   'P 1'
#
loop_
_entity.id
_entity.type
_entity.pdbx_description
1 polymer ?
#
loop_
_entity_poly.entity_id
_entity_poly.type
_entity_poly.pdbx_seq_one_letter_code
_entity_poly.pdbx_strand_id
1 'polypeptide(L)'
;MLPATVDRDARIAQYRETARALADAGVELILCESFVAPDELALAVATCGELGVPCWAAIVPREDGDCLGGAAIERVLELEVELVAVHCCSLIAADAALARLRAAAPERMLAAYPSTAADDDGFARALVTIAVRHGLAWVGACCGSTPATIAALRRALDHG
;
A
#
# COMPACT_ATOMS: atom_id res chain seq x y z
N MET A 1 -8.84 -5.66 17.28
CA MET A 1 -8.17 -6.03 18.55
C MET A 1 -6.87 -6.71 18.15
N LEU A 2 -5.73 -6.04 18.33
CA LEU A 2 -4.42 -6.63 18.07
C LEU A 2 -4.23 -7.86 18.97
N PRO A 3 -3.57 -8.94 18.50
CA PRO A 3 -3.33 -10.10 19.35
C PRO A 3 -2.61 -9.66 20.62
N ALA A 4 -3.09 -10.15 21.77
CA ALA A 4 -2.36 -10.00 23.01
C ALA A 4 -0.97 -10.61 22.83
N THR A 5 0.09 -9.78 22.85
CA THR A 5 1.49 -10.09 23.31
C THR A 5 2.61 -9.23 22.71
N VAL A 6 2.36 -8.18 21.91
CA VAL A 6 3.40 -7.16 21.66
C VAL A 6 2.99 -5.83 22.26
N ASP A 7 3.78 -5.40 23.24
CA ASP A 7 3.68 -4.09 23.88
C ASP A 7 3.78 -2.97 22.84
N ARG A 8 2.94 -1.94 22.98
CA ARG A 8 2.89 -0.79 22.06
C ARG A 8 4.25 -0.11 22.00
N ASP A 9 4.90 0.05 23.15
CA ASP A 9 6.21 0.72 23.23
C ASP A 9 7.30 -0.12 22.55
N ALA A 10 7.28 -1.44 22.76
CA ALA A 10 8.16 -2.35 22.03
C ALA A 10 7.97 -2.24 20.51
N ARG A 11 6.73 -2.06 20.04
CA ARG A 11 6.47 -1.90 18.60
C ARG A 11 6.96 -0.56 18.05
N ILE A 12 6.72 0.53 18.78
CA ILE A 12 7.28 1.85 18.45
C ILE A 12 8.80 1.78 18.38
N ALA A 13 9.44 1.12 19.36
CA ALA A 13 10.89 0.96 19.39
C ALA A 13 11.40 0.23 18.14
N GLN A 14 10.74 -0.86 17.73
CA GLN A 14 11.08 -1.60 16.51
C GLN A 14 10.94 -0.76 15.23
N TYR A 15 9.82 -0.02 15.10
CA TYR A 15 9.62 0.86 13.95
C TYR A 15 10.65 1.97 13.90
N ARG A 16 10.94 2.61 15.04
CA ARG A 16 11.94 3.68 15.14
C ARG A 16 13.34 3.20 14.79
N GLU A 17 13.74 2.03 15.29
CA GLU A 17 15.04 1.44 14.97
C GLU A 17 15.19 1.20 13.47
N THR A 18 14.19 0.56 12.85
CA THR A 18 14.19 0.26 11.41
C THR A 18 14.18 1.55 10.57
N ALA A 19 13.28 2.47 10.89
CA ALA A 19 13.14 3.73 10.17
C ALA A 19 14.40 4.60 10.29
N ARG A 20 15.06 4.61 11.46
CA ARG A 20 16.32 5.33 11.66
C ARG A 20 17.45 4.74 10.83
N ALA A 21 17.56 3.42 10.76
CA ALA A 21 18.55 2.77 9.91
C ALA A 21 18.37 3.14 8.43
N LEU A 22 17.12 3.22 7.95
CA LEU A 22 16.81 3.67 6.59
C LEU A 22 17.13 5.16 6.38
N ALA A 23 16.76 6.02 7.33
CA ALA A 23 17.05 7.45 7.27
C ALA A 23 18.56 7.73 7.28
N ASP A 24 19.31 7.06 8.15
CA ASP A 24 20.77 7.18 8.24
C ASP A 24 21.46 6.67 6.95
N ALA A 25 20.84 5.73 6.22
CA ALA A 25 21.28 5.28 4.90
C ALA A 25 20.93 6.26 3.76
N GLY A 26 20.18 7.33 4.04
CA GLY A 26 19.87 8.40 3.10
C GLY A 26 18.73 8.09 2.13
N VAL A 27 17.74 7.28 2.52
CA VAL A 27 16.54 7.06 1.69
C VAL A 27 15.73 8.34 1.54
N GLU A 28 15.09 8.52 0.38
CA GLU A 28 14.26 9.70 0.08
C GLU A 28 12.80 9.54 0.53
N LEU A 29 12.39 8.31 0.83
CA LEU A 29 11.02 7.95 1.19
C LEU A 29 11.05 6.65 2.01
N ILE A 30 10.16 6.54 3.00
CA ILE A 30 9.84 5.28 3.68
C ILE A 30 8.41 4.85 3.28
N LEU A 31 8.27 3.62 2.80
CA LEU A 31 6.96 3.00 2.54
C LEU A 31 6.63 2.02 3.67
N CYS A 32 5.64 2.34 4.49
CA CYS A 32 5.13 1.43 5.51
C CYS A 32 4.17 0.42 4.86
N GLU A 33 4.68 -0.75 4.49
CA GLU A 33 3.90 -1.80 3.84
C GLU A 33 3.69 -3.07 4.68
N SER A 34 2.83 -3.95 4.17
CA SER A 34 2.43 -5.24 4.77
C SER A 34 1.60 -5.13 6.04
N PHE A 35 0.94 -3.99 6.23
CA PHE A 35 0.01 -3.80 7.34
C PHE A 35 -1.40 -4.29 6.97
N VAL A 36 -2.07 -4.90 7.95
CA VAL A 36 -3.43 -5.42 7.80
C VAL A 36 -4.45 -4.63 8.62
N ALA A 37 -3.98 -3.81 9.57
CA ALA A 37 -4.80 -3.02 10.48
C ALA A 37 -4.39 -1.54 10.43
N PRO A 38 -5.33 -0.61 10.19
CA PRO A 38 -5.05 0.83 10.12
C PRO A 38 -4.38 1.38 11.38
N ASP A 39 -4.75 0.92 12.57
CA ASP A 39 -4.21 1.43 13.84
C ASP A 39 -2.71 1.09 14.00
N GLU A 40 -2.27 -0.06 13.48
CA GLU A 40 -0.87 -0.47 13.51
C GLU A 40 -0.06 0.27 12.45
N LEU A 41 -0.65 0.48 11.27
CA LEU A 41 -0.07 1.29 10.20
C LEU A 41 0.09 2.75 10.63
N ALA A 42 -0.90 3.31 11.33
CA ALA A 42 -0.84 4.65 11.91
C ALA A 42 0.32 4.81 12.89
N LEU A 43 0.56 3.79 13.72
CA LEU A 43 1.69 3.78 14.65
C LEU A 43 3.03 3.80 13.92
N ALA A 44 3.16 3.00 12.85
CA ALA A 44 4.38 2.96 12.03
C ALA A 44 4.63 4.29 11.31
N VAL A 45 3.61 4.83 10.64
CA VAL A 45 3.66 6.11 9.92
C VAL A 45 4.05 7.25 10.85
N ALA A 46 3.39 7.37 12.01
CA ALA A 46 3.71 8.41 12.98
C ALA A 46 5.16 8.30 13.49
N THR A 47 5.63 7.08 13.77
CA THR A 47 7.00 6.84 14.24
C THR A 47 8.03 7.19 13.17
N CYS A 48 7.78 6.85 11.91
CA CYS A 48 8.69 7.18 10.80
C CYS A 48 8.71 8.69 10.53
N GLY A 49 7.57 9.37 10.65
CA GLY A 49 7.45 10.82 10.47
C GLY A 49 8.28 11.65 11.46
N GLU A 50 8.58 11.14 12.66
CA GLU A 50 9.48 11.79 13.63
C GLU A 50 10.90 12.03 13.09
N LEU A 51 11.31 11.29 12.06
CA LEU A 51 12.66 11.34 11.49
C LEU A 51 12.81 12.35 10.35
N GLY A 52 11.72 12.99 9.91
CA GLY A 52 11.74 14.00 8.85
C GLY A 52 11.90 13.46 7.42
N VAL A 53 11.85 12.14 7.23
CA VAL A 53 11.79 11.51 5.90
C VAL A 53 10.33 11.34 5.48
N PRO A 54 9.93 11.72 4.25
CA PRO A 54 8.58 11.48 3.76
C PRO A 54 8.15 10.03 3.92
N CYS A 55 6.88 9.81 4.25
CA CYS A 55 6.32 8.49 4.49
C CYS A 55 5.05 8.27 3.66
N TRP A 56 4.95 7.09 3.04
CA TRP A 56 3.75 6.59 2.39
C TRP A 56 3.23 5.36 3.14
N ALA A 57 1.95 5.07 2.99
CA ALA A 57 1.30 3.97 3.69
C ALA A 57 0.73 2.95 2.71
N ALA A 58 0.89 1.65 2.98
CA ALA A 58 0.27 0.59 2.21
C ALA A 58 -0.46 -0.42 3.10
N ILE A 59 -1.69 -0.77 2.71
CA ILE A 59 -2.58 -1.66 3.45
C ILE A 59 -2.99 -2.85 2.57
N VAL A 60 -3.15 -4.02 3.18
CA VAL A 60 -3.64 -5.23 2.50
C VAL A 60 -5.17 -5.32 2.64
N PRO A 61 -5.96 -5.20 1.56
CA PRO A 61 -7.40 -5.41 1.61
C PRO A 61 -7.80 -6.89 1.41
N ARG A 62 -9.05 -7.23 1.78
CA ARG A 62 -9.74 -8.46 1.39
C ARG A 62 -10.59 -8.22 0.14
N GLU A 63 -11.21 -9.29 -0.36
CA GLU A 63 -12.09 -9.23 -1.54
C GLU A 63 -13.35 -8.36 -1.35
N ASP A 64 -13.79 -8.13 -0.11
CA ASP A 64 -14.88 -7.20 0.22
C ASP A 64 -14.45 -5.72 0.21
N GLY A 65 -13.17 -5.45 -0.02
CA GLY A 65 -12.57 -4.12 -0.04
C GLY A 65 -12.21 -3.55 1.33
N ASP A 66 -12.50 -4.24 2.45
CA ASP A 66 -12.03 -3.84 3.78
C ASP A 66 -10.58 -4.29 4.03
N CYS A 67 -9.95 -3.72 5.05
CA CYS A 67 -8.61 -4.13 5.47
C CYS A 67 -8.60 -5.61 5.89
N LEU A 68 -7.53 -6.35 5.61
CA LEU A 68 -7.38 -7.77 5.97
C LEU A 68 -7.62 -8.03 7.47
N GLY A 69 -7.24 -7.09 8.34
CA GLY A 69 -7.47 -7.12 9.78
C GLY A 69 -8.90 -6.80 10.24
N GLY A 70 -9.86 -6.57 9.33
CA GLY A 70 -11.29 -6.44 9.65
C GLY A 70 -11.85 -5.01 9.65
N ALA A 71 -10.99 -3.99 9.62
CA ALA A 71 -11.43 -2.60 9.66
C ALA A 71 -11.89 -2.10 8.29
N ALA A 72 -12.80 -1.12 8.28
CA ALA A 72 -13.18 -0.38 7.09
C ALA A 72 -11.94 0.26 6.43
N ILE A 73 -11.83 0.14 5.10
CA ILE A 73 -10.64 0.63 4.37
C ILE A 73 -10.44 2.13 4.48
N GLU A 74 -11.52 2.91 4.55
CA GLU A 74 -11.49 4.37 4.63
C GLU A 74 -10.74 4.89 5.87
N ARG A 75 -10.56 4.06 6.90
CA ARG A 75 -9.76 4.37 8.09
C ARG A 75 -8.31 4.73 7.74
N VAL A 76 -7.75 4.22 6.65
CA VAL A 76 -6.38 4.60 6.24
C VAL A 76 -6.29 6.02 5.69
N LEU A 77 -7.41 6.69 5.39
CA LEU A 77 -7.43 8.09 4.97
C LEU A 77 -7.20 9.05 6.15
N GLU A 78 -7.36 8.58 7.39
CA GLU A 78 -7.03 9.34 8.61
C GLU A 78 -5.50 9.49 8.81
N LEU A 79 -4.69 8.78 8.01
CA LEU A 79 -3.24 8.87 8.06
C LEU A 79 -2.76 10.17 7.41
N GLU A 80 -1.89 10.89 8.13
CA GLU A 80 -1.17 12.09 7.70
C GLU A 80 -0.03 11.72 6.73
N VAL A 81 -0.39 11.17 5.57
CA VAL A 81 0.53 10.79 4.48
C VAL A 81 -0.01 11.28 3.14
N GLU A 82 0.91 11.62 2.24
CA GLU A 82 0.56 12.06 0.88
C GLU A 82 -0.09 10.94 0.06
N LEU A 83 0.42 9.72 0.17
CA LEU A 83 0.01 8.57 -0.62
C LEU A 83 -0.42 7.37 0.23
N VAL A 84 -1.52 6.76 -0.19
CA VAL A 84 -2.02 5.48 0.33
C VAL A 84 -2.04 4.45 -0.80
N ALA A 85 -1.45 3.29 -0.58
CA ALA A 85 -1.48 2.18 -1.52
C ALA A 85 -2.27 0.99 -1.00
N VAL A 86 -2.84 0.20 -1.92
CA VAL A 86 -3.32 -1.15 -1.63
C VAL A 86 -2.39 -2.18 -2.24
N HIS A 87 -2.06 -3.26 -1.51
CA HIS A 87 -1.05 -4.20 -1.98
C HIS A 87 -1.23 -5.63 -1.48
N CYS A 88 -0.42 -6.53 -2.04
CA CYS A 88 -0.35 -7.95 -1.66
C CYS A 88 -1.72 -8.66 -1.62
N CYS A 89 -2.64 -8.23 -2.47
CA CYS A 89 -4.02 -8.70 -2.56
C CYS A 89 -4.33 -9.15 -4.00
N SER A 90 -5.54 -9.65 -4.24
CA SER A 90 -6.01 -9.90 -5.60
C SER A 90 -6.36 -8.60 -6.32
N LEU A 91 -6.41 -8.62 -7.66
CA LEU A 91 -6.91 -7.48 -8.45
C LEU A 91 -8.35 -7.10 -8.07
N ILE A 92 -9.18 -8.07 -7.68
CA ILE A 92 -10.56 -7.85 -7.22
C ILE A 92 -10.56 -7.06 -5.91
N ALA A 93 -9.77 -7.49 -4.92
CA ALA A 93 -9.64 -6.80 -3.65
C ALA A 93 -9.09 -5.37 -3.83
N ALA A 94 -8.10 -5.19 -4.72
CA ALA A 94 -7.55 -3.88 -5.05
C ALA A 94 -8.63 -2.96 -5.65
N ASP A 95 -9.37 -3.42 -6.66
CA ASP A 95 -10.41 -2.62 -7.32
C ASP A 95 -11.52 -2.21 -6.33
N ALA A 96 -11.98 -3.13 -5.48
CA ALA A 96 -12.99 -2.86 -4.46
C ALA A 96 -12.53 -1.83 -3.41
N ALA A 97 -11.32 -1.98 -2.90
CA ALA A 97 -10.74 -1.06 -1.92
C ALA A 97 -10.51 0.33 -2.52
N LEU A 98 -9.95 0.41 -3.74
CA LEU A 98 -9.68 1.68 -4.42
C LEU A 98 -10.95 2.44 -4.77
N ALA A 99 -12.02 1.76 -5.18
CA ALA A 99 -13.30 2.40 -5.45
C ALA A 99 -13.82 3.16 -4.22
N ARG A 100 -13.69 2.55 -3.04
CA ARG A 100 -14.10 3.14 -1.75
C ARG A 100 -13.18 4.29 -1.34
N LEU A 101 -11.87 4.09 -1.42
CA LEU A 101 -10.88 5.12 -1.08
C LEU A 101 -11.03 6.35 -1.98
N ARG A 102 -11.18 6.16 -3.29
CA ARG A 102 -11.37 7.28 -4.24
C ARG A 102 -12.69 8.00 -4.02
N ALA A 103 -13.77 7.30 -3.70
CA ALA A 103 -15.05 7.93 -3.38
C ALA A 103 -14.99 8.77 -2.09
N ALA A 104 -14.25 8.31 -1.07
CA ALA A 104 -14.13 8.99 0.21
C ALA A 104 -13.10 10.14 0.19
N ALA A 105 -12.04 10.05 -0.62
CA ALA A 105 -11.02 11.08 -0.75
C ALA A 105 -10.59 11.28 -2.23
N PRO A 106 -11.35 12.08 -3.00
CA PRO A 106 -11.11 12.29 -4.43
C PRO A 106 -9.72 12.82 -4.80
N GLU A 107 -9.07 13.56 -3.89
CA GLU A 107 -7.76 14.18 -4.12
C GLU A 107 -6.58 13.39 -3.52
N ARG A 108 -6.83 12.32 -2.76
CA ARG A 108 -5.74 11.54 -2.17
C ARG A 108 -4.93 10.86 -3.27
N MET A 109 -3.60 10.87 -3.18
CA MET A 109 -2.77 10.06 -4.06
C MET A 109 -2.93 8.59 -3.68
N LEU A 110 -3.35 7.78 -4.65
CA LEU A 110 -3.58 6.35 -4.48
C LEU A 110 -2.63 5.56 -5.36
N ALA A 111 -2.20 4.38 -4.91
CA ALA A 111 -1.41 3.45 -5.70
C ALA A 111 -1.85 2.01 -5.47
N ALA A 112 -1.42 1.10 -6.35
CA ALA A 112 -1.69 -0.31 -6.16
C ALA A 112 -0.58 -1.22 -6.69
N TYR A 113 -0.25 -2.23 -5.91
CA TYR A 113 0.68 -3.27 -6.33
C TYR A 113 0.21 -4.64 -5.80
N PRO A 114 -0.86 -5.20 -6.40
CA PRO A 114 -1.41 -6.49 -6.01
C PRO A 114 -0.45 -7.65 -6.30
N SER A 115 -0.77 -8.81 -5.72
CA SER A 115 -0.10 -10.07 -6.05
C SER A 115 -0.48 -10.52 -7.46
N THR A 116 0.45 -11.14 -8.17
CA THR A 116 0.24 -11.63 -9.54
C THR A 116 0.31 -13.15 -9.61
N ALA A 117 -0.31 -13.70 -10.65
CA ALA A 117 -0.14 -15.09 -11.08
C ALA A 117 0.85 -15.15 -12.27
N ALA A 118 0.96 -16.32 -12.92
CA ALA A 118 1.91 -16.56 -14.00
C ALA A 118 1.62 -15.81 -15.33
N ASP A 119 0.44 -15.20 -15.50
CA ASP A 119 0.09 -14.42 -16.71
C ASP A 119 0.41 -12.93 -16.51
N ASP A 120 1.65 -12.55 -16.84
CA ASP A 120 2.15 -11.19 -16.68
C ASP A 120 1.40 -10.15 -17.53
N ASP A 121 1.12 -10.45 -18.80
CA ASP A 121 0.47 -9.50 -19.71
C ASP A 121 -1.02 -9.34 -19.37
N GLY A 122 -1.69 -10.41 -18.95
CA GLY A 122 -3.06 -10.35 -18.44
C GLY A 122 -3.17 -9.52 -17.16
N PHE A 123 -2.27 -9.78 -16.19
CA PHE A 123 -2.17 -8.99 -14.97
C PHE A 123 -1.93 -7.51 -15.27
N ALA A 124 -0.96 -7.20 -16.14
CA ALA A 124 -0.61 -5.84 -16.48
C ALA A 124 -1.78 -5.05 -17.08
N ARG A 125 -2.48 -5.61 -18.07
CA ARG A 125 -3.65 -4.96 -18.68
C ARG A 125 -4.77 -4.71 -17.67
N ALA A 126 -5.03 -5.68 -16.81
CA ALA A 126 -6.05 -5.56 -15.78
C ALA A 126 -5.70 -4.46 -14.76
N LEU A 127 -4.46 -4.45 -14.27
CA LEU A 127 -4.01 -3.45 -13.30
C LEU A 127 -3.99 -2.04 -13.90
N VAL A 128 -3.56 -1.86 -15.15
CA VAL A 128 -3.62 -0.55 -15.83
C VAL A 128 -5.06 -0.07 -15.99
N THR A 129 -6.00 -0.98 -16.28
CA THR A 129 -7.44 -0.63 -16.34
C THR A 129 -7.95 -0.13 -14.98
N ILE A 130 -7.56 -0.78 -13.88
CA ILE A 130 -7.87 -0.33 -12.51
C ILE A 130 -7.19 1.01 -12.23
N ALA A 131 -5.94 1.19 -12.68
CA ALA A 131 -5.16 2.39 -12.47
C ALA A 131 -5.81 3.63 -13.08
N VAL A 132 -6.22 3.53 -14.34
CA VAL A 132 -6.91 4.61 -15.06
C VAL A 132 -8.27 4.90 -14.43
N ARG A 133 -9.05 3.85 -14.10
CA ARG A 133 -10.38 3.99 -13.49
C ARG A 133 -10.35 4.80 -12.19
N HIS A 134 -9.35 4.57 -11.34
CA HIS A 134 -9.26 5.19 -10.02
C HIS A 134 -8.23 6.32 -9.95
N GLY A 135 -7.61 6.71 -11.07
CA GLY A 135 -6.60 7.76 -11.13
C GLY A 135 -5.41 7.48 -10.19
N LEU A 136 -4.81 6.29 -10.30
CA LEU A 136 -3.67 5.93 -9.46
C LEU A 136 -2.41 6.70 -9.88
N ALA A 137 -1.64 7.14 -8.90
CA ALA A 137 -0.36 7.84 -9.10
C ALA A 137 0.74 6.90 -9.63
N TRP A 138 0.74 5.65 -9.16
CA TRP A 138 1.63 4.60 -9.67
C TRP A 138 1.03 3.21 -9.44
N VAL A 139 1.59 2.24 -10.16
CA VAL A 139 1.27 0.81 -10.00
C VAL A 139 2.53 -0.03 -9.95
N GLY A 140 2.44 -1.19 -9.31
CA GLY A 140 3.52 -2.18 -9.22
C GLY A 140 2.97 -3.60 -9.11
N ALA A 141 3.79 -4.51 -8.58
CA ALA A 141 3.37 -5.87 -8.28
C ALA A 141 4.04 -6.37 -6.99
N CYS A 142 3.36 -7.26 -6.26
CA CYS A 142 3.84 -7.81 -4.99
C CYS A 142 4.21 -9.30 -5.16
N CYS A 143 3.67 -10.19 -4.31
CA CYS A 143 3.94 -11.62 -4.35
C CYS A 143 3.63 -12.25 -5.70
N GLY A 144 4.49 -13.17 -6.13
CA GLY A 144 4.39 -13.86 -7.43
C GLY A 144 4.98 -13.06 -8.61
N SER A 145 5.35 -11.80 -8.42
CA SER A 145 5.90 -10.97 -9.49
C SER A 145 7.36 -11.30 -9.82
N THR A 146 7.72 -10.99 -11.06
CA THR A 146 9.08 -11.08 -11.58
C THR A 146 9.43 -9.78 -12.33
N PRO A 147 10.69 -9.58 -12.73
CA PRO A 147 11.03 -8.49 -13.65
C PRO A 147 10.21 -8.50 -14.95
N ALA A 148 9.75 -9.66 -15.42
CA ALA A 148 8.89 -9.77 -16.59
C ALA A 148 7.50 -9.16 -16.34
N THR A 149 6.94 -9.33 -15.14
CA THR A 149 5.70 -8.68 -14.70
C THR A 149 5.82 -7.15 -14.79
N ILE A 150 6.92 -6.59 -14.27
CA ILE A 150 7.16 -5.14 -14.32
C ILE A 150 7.36 -4.66 -15.76
N ALA A 151 8.05 -5.42 -16.60
CA ALA A 151 8.19 -5.10 -18.03
C ALA A 151 6.83 -5.12 -18.76
N ALA A 152 5.95 -6.05 -18.42
CA ALA A 152 4.58 -6.10 -18.95
C ALA A 152 3.75 -4.90 -18.49
N LEU A 153 3.82 -4.53 -17.21
CA LEU A 153 3.19 -3.32 -16.69
C LEU A 153 3.67 -2.07 -17.42
N ARG A 154 4.98 -1.94 -17.65
CA ARG A 154 5.53 -0.80 -18.39
C ARG A 154 4.97 -0.72 -19.81
N ARG A 155 4.95 -1.83 -20.55
CA ARG A 155 4.36 -1.87 -21.90
C ARG A 155 2.87 -1.51 -21.89
N ALA A 156 2.11 -1.99 -20.90
CA ALA A 156 0.69 -1.70 -20.79
C ALA A 156 0.42 -0.21 -20.50
N LEU A 157 1.25 0.43 -19.66
CA LEU A 157 1.17 1.86 -19.36
C LEU A 157 1.53 2.75 -20.55
N ASP A 158 2.41 2.30 -21.44
CA ASP A 158 2.80 3.06 -22.65
C ASP A 158 1.73 3.09 -23.74
N HIS A 159 0.73 2.22 -23.62
CA HIS A 159 -0.31 2.01 -24.64
C HIS A 159 -1.73 2.27 -24.13
N GLY A 160 -1.89 2.67 -22.87
CA GLY A 160 -3.17 3.04 -22.24
C GLY A 160 -3.27 4.54 -22.04
#